data_AF-A0A814CUR0-F1
#
_entry.id   AF-A0A814CUR0-F1
#
_cell.length_a   1.000
_cell.length_b   1.000
_cell.length_c   1.000
_cell.angle_alpha   90.00
_cell.angle_beta   90.00
_cell.angle_gamma   90.00
#
_symmetry.space_group_name_H-M   'P 1'
#
loop_
_entity.id
_entity.type
_entity.pdbx_description
1 polymer ?
#
loop_
_entity_poly.entity_id
_entity_poly.type
_entity_poly.pdbx_seq_one_letter_code
_entity_poly.pdbx_strand_id
1 'polypeptide(L)'
;MPNNNLELTPDEKTLLYKPSFSYNWWRISVADLTNESLTETQLGDRVIKGSETMPTGGTTMDNEGNIYLMDLERCAVWRQKPDGSLSLIVRDERIIWG
;
A
#
# COMPACT_ATOMS: atom_id res chain seq x y z
N MET A 1 -4.30 13.98 -10.68
CA MET A 1 -4.18 14.19 -9.22
C MET A 1 -3.19 13.15 -8.70
N PRO A 2 -2.26 13.45 -7.79
CA PRO A 2 -1.43 12.42 -7.20
C PRO A 2 -2.30 11.62 -6.23
N ASN A 3 -2.84 10.49 -6.70
CA ASN A 3 -3.45 9.51 -5.81
C ASN A 3 -2.30 8.82 -5.07
N ASN A 4 -2.37 8.83 -3.74
CA ASN A 4 -1.46 8.05 -2.90
C ASN A 4 -2.23 6.84 -2.41
N ASN A 5 -1.64 5.66 -2.56
CA ASN A 5 -2.23 4.42 -2.07
C ASN A 5 -2.05 4.39 -0.55
N LEU A 6 -3.15 4.31 0.20
CA LEU A 6 -3.22 4.40 1.66
C LEU A 6 -4.18 3.34 2.18
N GLU A 7 -3.73 2.49 3.09
CA GLU A 7 -4.52 1.41 3.70
C GLU A 7 -4.25 1.34 5.21
N LEU A 8 -5.25 0.98 6.00
CA LEU A 8 -5.06 0.59 7.41
C LEU A 8 -5.08 -0.93 7.52
N THR A 9 -4.26 -1.49 8.41
CA THR A 9 -4.39 -2.91 8.79
C THR A 9 -5.76 -3.17 9.43
N PRO A 10 -6.28 -4.42 9.40
CA PRO A 10 -7.60 -4.72 9.96
C PRO A 10 -7.75 -4.40 11.45
N ASP A 11 -6.65 -4.38 12.19
CA ASP A 11 -6.62 -3.98 13.61
C ASP A 11 -6.46 -2.46 13.82
N GLU A 12 -6.41 -1.70 12.74
CA GLU A 12 -6.23 -0.25 12.67
C GLU A 12 -4.94 0.27 13.34
N LYS A 13 -3.96 -0.61 13.60
CA LYS A 13 -2.72 -0.22 14.30
C LYS A 13 -1.61 0.25 13.38
N THR A 14 -1.67 -0.06 12.08
CA THR A 14 -0.62 0.25 11.13
C THR A 14 -1.22 0.90 9.88
N LEU A 15 -0.67 2.05 9.50
CA LEU A 15 -0.92 2.67 8.20
C LEU A 15 0.11 2.15 7.20
N LEU A 16 -0.37 1.63 6.07
CA LEU A 16 0.44 1.34 4.89
C LEU A 16 0.24 2.45 3.87
N TYR A 17 1.33 2.89 3.24
CA TYR A 17 1.26 3.91 2.21
C TYR A 17 2.28 3.70 1.11
N LYS A 18 1.93 4.12 -0.10
CA LYS A 18 2.76 3.96 -1.29
C LYS A 18 2.44 5.04 -2.34
N PRO A 19 3.46 5.82 -2.78
CA PRO A 19 3.33 6.64 -3.98
C PRO A 19 3.02 5.76 -5.20
N SER A 20 2.12 6.19 -6.09
CA SER A 20 1.62 5.37 -7.20
C SER A 20 2.72 4.81 -8.14
N PHE A 21 3.83 5.53 -8.32
CA PHE A 21 4.95 5.08 -9.16
C PHE A 21 6.13 4.50 -8.36
N SER A 22 6.00 4.37 -7.03
CA SER A 22 6.96 3.65 -6.21
C SER A 22 6.87 2.15 -6.49
N TYR A 23 7.95 1.42 -6.22
CA TYR A 23 7.92 -0.05 -6.14
C TYR A 23 7.78 -0.56 -4.71
N ASN A 24 7.89 0.32 -3.70
CA ASN A 24 7.89 -0.06 -2.30
C ASN A 24 6.61 0.40 -1.59
N TRP A 25 6.08 -0.47 -0.73
CA TRP A 25 5.24 -0.05 0.38
C TRP A 25 6.08 0.56 1.49
N TRP A 26 5.44 1.44 2.25
CA TRP A 26 5.95 1.97 3.51
C TRP A 26 4.89 1.74 4.57
N ARG A 27 5.30 1.59 5.83
CA ARG A 27 4.38 1.44 6.94
C ARG A 27 4.85 2.20 8.17
N ILE A 28 3.89 2.64 8.96
CA ILE A 28 4.12 3.28 10.26
C ILE A 28 3.00 2.90 11.21
N SER A 29 3.28 2.81 12.52
CA SER A 29 2.21 2.58 13.48
C SER A 29 1.33 3.83 13.59
N VAL A 30 0.02 3.63 13.76
CA VAL A 30 -0.93 4.74 13.97
C VAL A 30 -0.60 5.46 15.27
N ALA A 31 -0.18 4.74 16.32
CA ALA A 31 0.22 5.32 17.59
C ALA A 31 1.39 6.31 17.45
N ASP A 32 2.39 6.00 16.61
CA ASP A 32 3.48 6.93 16.31
C ASP A 32 2.99 8.11 15.48
N LEU A 33 2.18 7.85 14.45
CA LEU A 33 1.64 8.87 13.56
C LEU A 33 0.78 9.91 14.29
N THR A 34 0.06 9.50 15.34
CA THR A 34 -0.78 10.39 16.17
C THR A 34 -0.05 10.95 17.39
N ASN A 35 1.24 10.66 17.57
CA ASN A 35 2.00 11.14 18.72
C ASN A 35 2.59 12.53 18.45
N GLU A 36 1.87 13.57 18.88
CA GLU A 36 2.28 14.97 18.74
C GLU A 36 3.58 15.34 19.49
N SER A 37 4.10 14.46 20.35
CA SER A 37 5.39 14.69 21.04
C SER A 37 6.61 14.31 20.19
N LEU A 38 6.42 13.66 19.04
CA LEU A 38 7.53 13.29 18.14
C LEU A 38 7.89 14.44 17.22
N THR A 39 9.19 14.64 17.00
CA THR A 39 9.65 15.50 15.90
C THR A 39 9.48 14.80 14.56
N GLU A 40 9.48 15.56 13.46
CA GLU A 40 9.41 15.00 12.11
C GLU A 40 10.54 13.98 11.84
N THR A 41 11.75 14.25 12.32
CA THR A 41 12.88 13.31 12.21
C THR A 41 12.61 12.02 12.99
N GLN A 42 12.17 12.12 14.24
CA GLN A 42 11.85 10.95 15.06
C GLN A 42 10.70 10.13 14.48
N LEU A 43 9.71 10.79 13.85
CA LEU A 43 8.62 10.13 13.17
C LEU A 43 9.11 9.43 11.89
N GLY A 44 9.94 10.11 11.10
CA GLY A 44 10.58 9.56 9.90
C GLY A 44 11.41 8.32 10.19
N ASP A 45 12.15 8.30 11.30
CA ASP A 45 12.95 7.15 11.74
C ASP A 45 12.09 5.93 12.13
N ARG A 46 10.79 6.11 12.39
CA ARG A 46 9.84 5.02 12.69
C ARG A 46 9.16 4.44 11.46
N VAL A 47 9.37 5.04 10.28
CA VAL A 47 8.85 4.50 9.02
C VAL A 47 9.64 3.24 8.65
N ILE A 48 8.91 2.16 8.38
CA ILE A 48 9.48 0.89 7.98
C ILE A 48 9.22 0.65 6.49
N LYS A 49 10.27 0.29 5.75
CA LYS A 49 10.14 -0.17 4.37
C LYS A 49 9.37 -1.51 4.34
N GLY A 50 8.28 -1.55 3.59
CA GLY A 50 7.45 -2.72 3.37
C GLY A 50 7.97 -3.62 2.24
N SER A 51 7.09 -4.46 1.72
CA SER A 51 7.35 -5.31 0.56
C SER A 51 7.46 -4.50 -0.74
N GLU A 52 8.17 -5.06 -1.70
CA GLU A 52 8.19 -4.59 -3.09
C GLU A 52 6.97 -5.08 -3.87
N THR A 53 6.44 -4.23 -4.74
CA THR A 53 5.27 -4.46 -5.61
C THR A 53 5.50 -3.81 -6.98
N MET A 54 4.46 -3.29 -7.62
CA MET A 54 4.47 -2.60 -8.92
C MET A 54 3.94 -1.17 -8.79
N PRO A 55 4.06 -0.32 -9.82
CA PRO A 55 3.28 0.91 -9.90
C PRO A 55 1.78 0.63 -9.86
N THR A 56 1.07 1.29 -8.95
CA THR A 56 -0.34 1.04 -8.65
C THR A 56 -1.18 2.30 -8.72
N GLY A 57 -2.32 2.22 -9.40
CA GLY A 57 -3.23 3.35 -9.54
C GLY A 57 -4.17 3.52 -8.34
N GLY A 58 -4.50 2.41 -7.68
CA GLY A 58 -5.35 2.35 -6.51
C GLY A 58 -5.18 1.02 -5.80
N THR A 59 -5.55 1.02 -4.52
CA THR A 59 -5.47 -0.14 -3.64
C THR A 59 -6.72 -0.25 -2.77
N THR A 60 -6.93 -1.43 -2.19
CA THR A 60 -7.84 -1.63 -1.07
C THR A 60 -7.39 -2.85 -0.26
N MET A 61 -7.60 -2.85 1.05
CA MET A 61 -7.35 -3.98 1.94
C MET A 61 -8.66 -4.65 2.41
N ASP A 62 -8.70 -5.97 2.48
CA ASP A 62 -9.79 -6.72 3.11
C ASP A 62 -9.53 -7.01 4.61
N ASN A 63 -10.53 -7.54 5.31
CA ASN A 63 -10.46 -7.82 6.74
C ASN A 63 -9.45 -8.93 7.11
N GLU A 64 -8.96 -9.72 6.14
CA GLU A 64 -7.91 -10.71 6.35
C GLU A 64 -6.50 -10.12 6.15
N GLY A 65 -6.41 -8.84 5.76
CA GLY A 65 -5.17 -8.14 5.49
C GLY A 65 -4.63 -8.38 4.09
N ASN A 66 -5.42 -8.92 3.16
CA ASN A 66 -5.00 -9.01 1.76
C ASN A 66 -5.16 -7.63 1.10
N ILE A 67 -4.15 -7.22 0.34
CA ILE A 67 -4.14 -5.97 -0.42
C ILE A 67 -4.42 -6.27 -1.88
N TYR A 68 -5.42 -5.62 -2.46
CA TYR A 68 -5.72 -5.67 -3.87
C TYR A 68 -5.06 -4.50 -4.56
N LEU A 69 -4.20 -4.80 -5.54
CA LEU A 69 -3.31 -3.86 -6.21
C LEU A 69 -3.73 -3.75 -7.67
N MET A 70 -4.03 -2.53 -8.09
CA MET A 70 -4.36 -2.23 -9.47
C MET A 70 -3.09 -1.87 -10.26
N ASP A 71 -2.62 -2.79 -11.11
CA ASP A 71 -1.34 -2.69 -11.84
C ASP A 71 -1.47 -1.78 -13.06
N LEU A 72 -0.80 -0.62 -12.99
CA LEU A 72 -0.81 0.40 -14.04
C LEU A 72 -0.08 -0.04 -15.31
N GLU A 73 0.82 -1.02 -15.22
CA GLU A 73 1.66 -1.43 -16.34
C GLU A 73 1.08 -2.62 -17.12
N ARG A 74 0.20 -3.41 -16.48
CA ARG A 74 -0.21 -4.73 -17.01
C ARG A 74 -1.71 -4.91 -17.22
N CYS A 75 -2.53 -3.88 -17.00
CA CYS A 75 -3.99 -3.95 -17.10
C CYS A 75 -4.53 -5.11 -16.24
N ALA A 76 -4.11 -5.16 -14.98
CA ALA A 76 -4.32 -6.30 -14.11
C ALA A 76 -4.66 -5.89 -12.67
N VAL A 77 -5.32 -6.78 -11.96
CA VAL A 77 -5.51 -6.70 -10.51
C VAL A 77 -4.78 -7.87 -9.87
N TRP A 78 -3.94 -7.57 -8.89
CA TRP A 78 -3.21 -8.54 -8.08
C TRP A 78 -3.78 -8.55 -6.66
N ARG A 79 -3.63 -9.67 -5.97
CA ARG A 79 -3.81 -9.78 -4.52
C ARG A 79 -2.46 -10.09 -3.88
N GLN A 80 -2.07 -9.25 -2.93
CA GLN A 80 -0.96 -9.47 -2.03
C GLN A 80 -1.48 -9.97 -0.68
N LYS A 81 -0.96 -11.08 -0.18
CA LYS A 81 -1.27 -11.59 1.16
C LYS A 81 -0.44 -10.88 2.24
N PRO A 82 -0.81 -10.99 3.53
CA PRO A 82 0.00 -10.46 4.64
C PRO A 82 1.45 -10.96 4.70
N ASP A 83 1.71 -12.17 4.18
CA ASP A 83 3.06 -12.75 4.06
C ASP A 83 3.89 -12.13 2.92
N GLY A 84 3.31 -11.22 2.14
CA GLY A 84 3.93 -10.54 1.01
C GLY A 84 3.74 -11.25 -0.34
N SER A 85 3.20 -12.46 -0.37
CA SER A 85 3.03 -13.22 -1.62
C SER A 85 1.98 -12.58 -2.54
N LEU A 86 2.30 -12.52 -3.84
CA LEU A 86 1.45 -11.94 -4.87
C LEU A 86 0.78 -13.01 -5.72
N SER A 87 -0.49 -12.81 -6.05
CA SER A 87 -1.26 -13.67 -6.95
C SER A 87 -2.12 -12.82 -7.90
N LEU A 88 -2.16 -13.19 -9.19
CA LEU A 88 -2.99 -12.52 -10.18
C LEU A 88 -4.46 -12.85 -9.92
N ILE A 89 -5.31 -11.83 -9.84
CA ILE A 89 -6.77 -12.01 -9.73
C ILE A 89 -7.40 -11.96 -11.12
N VAL A 90 -7.07 -10.93 -11.90
CA VAL A 90 -7.56 -10.77 -13.26
C VAL A 90 -6.58 -9.94 -14.09
N ARG A 91 -6.52 -10.22 -15.38
CA ARG A 91 -5.88 -9.39 -16.39
C ARG A 91 -6.79 -9.29 -17.60
N ASP A 92 -7.08 -8.08 -18.04
CA ASP A 92 -7.95 -7.80 -19.19
C ASP A 92 -7.58 -6.44 -19.77
N GLU A 93 -7.47 -6.35 -21.10
CA GLU A 93 -7.07 -5.11 -21.80
C GLU A 93 -8.04 -3.94 -21.58
N ARG A 94 -9.28 -4.23 -21.16
CA ARG A 94 -10.27 -3.22 -20.78
C ARG A 94 -9.98 -2.58 -19.41
N ILE A 95 -9.05 -3.14 -18.64
CA ILE A 95 -8.56 -2.57 -17.38
C ILE A 95 -7.51 -1.51 -17.70
N ILE A 96 -7.97 -0.41 -18.29
CA ILE A 96 -7.17 0.75 -18.71
C ILE A 96 -7.30 1.89 -17.70
N TRP A 97 -6.20 2.62 -17.52
CA TRP A 97 -6.09 3.70 -16.55
C TRP A 97 -5.58 4.96 -17.27
N GLY A 98 -6.49 5.90 -17.56
CA GLY A 98 -6.20 7.13 -18.30
C GLY A 98 -7.45 7.80 -18.85
#